data_AF-A0AAJ2EDS4-F1
#
_entry.id   AF-A0AAJ2EDS4-F1
#
_cell.length_a   1.000
_cell.length_b   1.000
_cell.length_c   1.000
_cell.angle_alpha   90.00
_cell.angle_beta   90.00
_cell.angle_gamma   90.00
#
_symmetry.space_group_name_H-M   'P 1'
#
loop_
_entity.id
_entity.type
_entity.pdbx_description
1 polymer ?
#
loop_
_entity_poly.entity_id
_entity_poly.type
_entity_poly.pdbx_seq_one_letter_code
_entity_poly.pdbx_strand_id
1 'polypeptide(L)'
;MNKRTAPLAVLALSVAAFVSMPIAQAQDTAASTPKQIKKAQRKEARAKKNAELKQLEQNGYNPAGEQTNYPQNLQNAQSKINAQKAGKPAPASTP
;
A
#
# COMPACT_ATOMS: atom_id res chain seq x y z
N MET A 1 18.84 -56.12 24.40
CA MET A 1 18.69 -54.91 25.24
C MET A 1 17.57 -54.07 24.66
N ASN A 2 16.37 -54.32 25.15
CA ASN A 2 15.11 -53.90 24.53
C ASN A 2 14.71 -52.54 25.07
N LYS A 3 14.43 -51.58 24.19
CA LYS A 3 13.73 -50.32 24.54
C LYS A 3 12.54 -50.21 23.61
N ARG A 4 11.37 -50.65 24.09
CA ARG A 4 10.06 -50.33 23.52
C ARG A 4 9.63 -49.00 24.13
N THR A 5 9.34 -48.00 23.31
CA THR A 5 8.40 -46.93 23.66
C THR A 5 8.09 -46.10 22.42
N ALA A 6 6.93 -46.37 21.80
CA ALA A 6 6.24 -45.41 20.96
C ALA A 6 5.45 -44.45 21.85
N PRO A 7 5.18 -43.23 21.38
CA PRO A 7 3.79 -42.78 21.42
C PRO A 7 3.25 -42.52 20.02
N LEU A 8 2.13 -43.17 19.76
CA LEU A 8 1.15 -42.84 18.74
C LEU A 8 0.77 -41.36 18.84
N ALA A 9 0.95 -40.62 17.75
CA ALA A 9 0.08 -39.52 17.38
C ALA A 9 -0.17 -39.64 15.87
N VAL A 10 -1.11 -40.51 15.55
CA VAL A 10 -1.79 -40.53 14.25
C VAL A 10 -2.64 -39.27 14.19
N LEU A 11 -2.33 -38.38 13.25
CA LEU A 11 -3.31 -37.44 12.70
C LEU A 11 -3.21 -37.53 11.18
N ALA A 12 -3.89 -38.55 10.67
CA ALA A 12 -4.10 -38.76 9.26
C ALA A 12 -5.35 -37.97 8.80
N LEU A 13 -5.15 -37.09 7.82
CA LEU A 13 -6.11 -36.72 6.76
C LEU A 13 -5.27 -35.93 5.72
N SER A 14 -4.75 -36.51 4.63
CA SER A 14 -5.43 -36.79 3.34
C SER A 14 -6.41 -35.65 2.98
N VAL A 15 -6.36 -34.89 1.87
CA VAL A 15 -5.91 -35.06 0.49
C VAL A 15 -5.81 -33.65 -0.11
N ALA A 16 -4.76 -33.34 -0.88
CA ALA A 16 -4.86 -32.55 -2.11
C ALA A 16 -3.52 -32.62 -2.86
N ALA A 17 -3.44 -33.54 -3.81
CA ALA A 17 -2.43 -33.52 -4.85
C ALA A 17 -2.67 -32.28 -5.74
N PHE A 18 -2.09 -31.13 -5.36
CA PHE A 18 -1.90 -30.01 -6.29
C PHE A 18 -0.65 -30.28 -7.11
N VAL A 19 -0.82 -31.05 -8.18
CA VAL A 19 0.16 -31.16 -9.26
C VAL A 19 0.04 -29.91 -10.13
N SER A 20 0.78 -28.87 -9.78
CA SER A 20 1.39 -27.86 -10.67
C SER A 20 2.12 -26.83 -9.80
N MET A 21 3.35 -27.17 -9.43
CA MET A 21 4.32 -26.19 -8.95
C MET A 21 4.81 -25.36 -10.15
N PRO A 22 4.88 -24.03 -10.03
CA PRO A 22 6.12 -23.34 -10.30
C PRO A 22 6.89 -23.26 -8.98
N ILE A 23 8.03 -23.94 -8.97
CA ILE A 23 9.10 -23.73 -8.01
C ILE A 23 9.50 -22.25 -8.02
N ALA A 24 9.86 -21.75 -6.84
CA ALA A 24 10.58 -20.52 -6.58
C ALA A 24 9.81 -19.20 -6.74
N GLN A 25 8.92 -18.91 -5.78
CA GLN A 25 9.12 -17.63 -5.10
C GLN A 25 10.34 -17.78 -4.20
N ALA A 26 11.51 -17.63 -4.80
CA ALA A 26 12.67 -17.21 -4.02
C ALA A 26 12.21 -15.96 -3.27
N GLN A 27 12.11 -16.10 -1.96
CA GLN A 27 12.13 -14.98 -1.05
C GLN A 27 13.51 -14.34 -1.28
N ASP A 28 13.61 -13.52 -2.32
CA ASP A 28 14.71 -12.61 -2.50
C ASP A 28 14.60 -11.58 -1.37
N THR A 29 15.08 -11.96 -0.19
CA THR A 29 15.78 -11.04 0.72
C THR A 29 17.09 -10.59 0.07
N ALA A 30 17.03 -10.22 -1.21
CA ALA A 30 18.13 -9.71 -1.99
C ALA A 30 18.09 -8.19 -1.88
N ALA A 31 19.19 -7.62 -1.40
CA ALA A 31 19.41 -6.18 -1.41
C ALA A 31 18.95 -5.60 -2.77
N SER A 32 17.98 -4.68 -2.72
CA SER A 32 17.46 -4.05 -3.93
C SER A 32 18.61 -3.39 -4.68
N THR A 33 18.79 -3.72 -5.96
CA THR A 33 19.79 -3.03 -6.79
C THR A 33 19.50 -1.52 -6.78
N PRO A 34 20.50 -0.64 -6.92
CA PRO A 34 20.29 0.81 -6.91
C PRO A 34 19.26 1.27 -7.96
N LYS A 35 19.10 0.54 -9.06
CA LYS A 35 18.04 0.77 -10.05
C LYS A 35 16.64 0.43 -9.51
N GLN A 36 16.48 -0.65 -8.76
CA GLN A 36 15.21 -1.02 -8.10
C GLN A 36 14.83 -0.01 -7.01
N ILE A 37 15.80 0.43 -6.19
CA ILE A 37 15.57 1.48 -5.18
C ILE A 37 15.09 2.78 -5.82
N LYS A 38 15.78 3.26 -6.87
CA LYS A 38 15.36 4.46 -7.61
C LYS A 38 13.95 4.32 -8.22
N LYS A 39 13.61 3.14 -8.73
CA LYS A 39 12.25 2.88 -9.25
C LYS A 39 11.21 2.92 -8.13
N ALA A 40 11.49 2.32 -6.98
CA ALA A 40 10.60 2.36 -5.81
C ALA A 40 10.38 3.80 -5.32
N GLN A 41 11.46 4.58 -5.14
CA GLN A 41 11.39 5.99 -4.75
C GLN A 41 10.55 6.83 -5.71
N ARG A 42 10.72 6.66 -7.03
CA ARG A 42 9.88 7.36 -8.02
C ARG A 42 8.41 6.95 -7.95
N LYS A 43 8.11 5.68 -7.67
CA LYS A 43 6.74 5.19 -7.52
C LYS A 43 6.08 5.80 -6.28
N GLU A 44 6.80 5.85 -5.17
CA GLU A 44 6.34 6.51 -3.94
C GLU A 44 6.12 8.01 -4.15
N ALA A 45 7.05 8.70 -4.81
CA ALA A 45 6.90 10.13 -5.12
C ALA A 45 5.65 10.40 -5.98
N ARG A 46 5.41 9.56 -7.00
CA ARG A 46 4.18 9.66 -7.82
C ARG A 46 2.93 9.36 -7.01
N ALA A 47 2.96 8.36 -6.12
CA ALA A 47 1.82 8.04 -5.27
C ALA A 47 1.45 9.22 -4.36
N LYS A 48 2.45 9.88 -3.74
CA LYS A 48 2.23 11.09 -2.93
C LYS A 48 1.62 12.22 -3.76
N LYS A 49 2.22 12.55 -4.90
CA LYS A 49 1.72 13.60 -5.82
C LYS A 49 0.30 13.31 -6.31
N ASN A 50 0.00 12.05 -6.65
CA ASN A 50 -1.32 11.67 -7.14
C ASN A 50 -2.37 11.70 -6.02
N ALA A 51 -1.99 11.38 -4.78
CA ALA A 51 -2.89 11.50 -3.64
C ALA A 51 -3.28 12.97 -3.41
N GLU A 52 -2.32 13.89 -3.41
CA GLU A 52 -2.56 15.33 -3.27
C GLU A 52 -3.43 15.86 -4.43
N LEU A 53 -3.12 15.49 -5.68
CA LEU A 53 -3.94 15.86 -6.82
C LEU A 53 -5.38 15.36 -6.69
N LYS A 54 -5.57 14.12 -6.26
CA LYS A 54 -6.91 13.56 -6.06
C LYS A 54 -7.69 14.30 -4.99
N GLN A 55 -7.03 14.76 -3.91
CA GLN A 55 -7.69 15.59 -2.90
C GLN A 55 -8.12 16.93 -3.49
N LEU A 56 -7.28 17.56 -4.31
CA LEU A 56 -7.64 18.81 -4.97
C LEU A 56 -8.81 18.61 -5.96
N GLU A 57 -8.78 17.53 -6.76
CA GLU A 57 -9.84 17.14 -7.70
C GLU A 57 -11.18 16.90 -6.99
N GLN A 58 -11.17 16.16 -5.87
CA GLN A 58 -12.35 15.96 -5.03
C GLN A 58 -12.95 17.27 -4.51
N ASN A 59 -12.12 18.30 -4.31
CA ASN A 59 -12.55 19.60 -3.82
C ASN A 59 -12.85 20.62 -4.93
N GLY A 60 -12.79 20.19 -6.21
CA GLY A 60 -13.21 20.96 -7.38
C GLY A 60 -12.09 21.51 -8.27
N TYR A 61 -10.84 21.11 -8.05
CA TYR A 61 -9.71 21.52 -8.88
C TYR A 61 -9.33 20.42 -9.90
N ASN A 62 -9.58 20.65 -11.18
CA ASN A 62 -9.17 19.74 -12.25
C ASN A 62 -8.06 20.39 -13.11
N PRO A 63 -6.79 19.91 -13.04
CA PRO A 63 -5.70 20.45 -13.85
C PRO A 63 -5.71 19.96 -15.30
N ALA A 64 -6.43 18.89 -15.64
CA ALA A 64 -6.46 18.30 -16.98
C ALA A 64 -7.73 18.67 -17.77
N GLY A 65 -8.70 19.33 -17.14
CA GLY A 65 -9.94 19.80 -17.77
C GLY A 65 -9.92 21.29 -18.08
N GLU A 66 -11.10 21.81 -18.43
CA GLU A 66 -11.30 23.24 -18.71
C GLU A 66 -10.97 24.10 -17.48
N GLN A 67 -9.98 24.98 -17.64
CA GLN A 67 -9.46 25.83 -16.56
C GLN A 67 -10.18 27.19 -16.48
N THR A 68 -11.49 27.21 -16.73
CA THR A 68 -12.30 28.45 -16.80
C THR A 68 -12.20 29.32 -15.56
N ASN A 69 -12.08 28.69 -14.38
CA ASN A 69 -12.04 29.37 -13.08
C ASN A 69 -10.68 29.21 -12.38
N TYR A 70 -9.62 28.95 -13.15
CA TYR A 70 -8.27 28.98 -12.60
C TYR A 70 -7.81 30.44 -12.40
N PRO A 71 -7.18 30.80 -11.26
CA PRO A 71 -6.72 29.96 -10.15
C PRO A 71 -7.71 29.84 -8.97
N GLN A 72 -8.91 30.39 -9.07
CA GLN A 72 -9.89 30.40 -7.96
C GLN A 72 -10.24 28.99 -7.47
N ASN A 73 -10.40 28.03 -8.38
CA ASN A 73 -10.70 26.64 -8.04
C ASN A 73 -9.60 25.99 -7.18
N LEU A 74 -8.32 26.33 -7.43
CA LEU A 74 -7.20 25.82 -6.65
C LEU A 74 -7.25 26.34 -5.21
N GLN A 75 -7.47 27.65 -5.04
CA GLN A 75 -7.57 28.29 -3.73
C GLN A 75 -8.75 27.73 -2.93
N ASN A 76 -9.92 27.61 -3.57
CA ASN A 76 -11.11 27.03 -2.95
C ASN A 76 -10.87 25.56 -2.53
N ALA A 77 -10.22 24.77 -3.39
CA ALA A 77 -9.90 23.38 -3.06
C ALA A 77 -8.94 23.29 -1.86
N GLN A 78 -7.90 24.13 -1.83
CA GLN A 78 -6.96 24.18 -0.71
C GLN A 78 -7.65 24.59 0.60
N SER A 79 -8.51 25.60 0.58
CA SER A 79 -9.27 26.05 1.75
C SER A 79 -10.17 24.93 2.29
N LYS A 80 -10.86 24.19 1.43
CA LYS A 80 -11.67 23.03 1.83
C LYS A 80 -10.83 21.91 2.43
N ILE A 81 -9.66 21.60 1.86
CA ILE A 81 -8.73 20.61 2.40
C ILE A 81 -8.23 21.04 3.78
N ASN A 82 -7.88 22.31 3.95
CA ASN A 82 -7.41 22.85 5.23
C ASN A 82 -8.52 22.77 6.30
N ALA A 83 -9.76 23.12 5.95
CA ALA A 83 -10.92 22.98 6.82
C ALA A 83 -11.18 21.51 7.19
N GLN A 84 -11.07 20.58 6.24
CA GLN A 84 -11.20 19.14 6.49
C GLN A 84 -10.08 18.59 7.38
N LYS A 85 -8.85 19.10 7.24
CA LYS A 85 -7.73 18.73 8.11
C LYS A 85 -7.91 19.29 9.53
N ALA A 86 -8.43 20.50 9.67
CA ALA A 86 -8.72 21.11 10.96
C ALA A 86 -9.89 20.42 11.69
N GLY A 87 -10.90 19.93 10.94
CA GLY A 87 -12.05 19.20 11.49
C GLY A 87 -11.80 17.71 11.75
N LYS A 88 -10.68 17.15 11.27
CA LYS A 88 -10.26 15.78 11.61
C LYS A 88 -9.43 15.84 12.90
N PRO A 89 -9.93 15.34 14.05
CA PRO A 89 -9.08 15.21 15.23
C PRO A 89 -7.86 14.37 14.84
N ALA A 90 -6.66 14.83 15.22
CA ALA A 90 -5.44 14.06 15.04
C ALA A 90 -5.66 12.66 15.62
N PRO A 91 -5.15 11.57 15.00
CA PRO A 91 -5.21 10.25 15.61
C PRO A 91 -4.57 10.38 16.99
N ALA A 92 -5.37 10.22 18.03
CA ALA A 92 -4.92 10.32 19.40
C ALA A 92 -3.74 9.35 19.55
N SER A 93 -2.54 9.89 19.80
CA SER A 93 -1.40 9.08 20.18
C SER A 93 -1.78 8.34 21.46
N THR A 94 -2.07 7.05 21.35
CA THR A 94 -2.14 6.14 22.48
C THR A 94 -0.75 6.09 23.14
N PRO A 95 -0.66 6.33 24.46
CA PRO A 95 0.60 6.39 25.20
C PRO A 95 1.29 5.03 25.35
#